data_AF-A0A958Y3G3-F1
#
_entry.id   AF-A0A958Y3G3-F1
#
_cell.length_a   1.000
_cell.length_b   1.000
_cell.length_c   1.000
_cell.angle_alpha   90.00
_cell.angle_beta   90.00
_cell.angle_gamma   90.00
#
_symmetry.space_group_name_H-M   'P 1'
#
loop_
_entity.id
_entity.type
_entity.pdbx_description
1 polymer ?
#
loop_
_entity_poly.entity_id
_entity_poly.type
_entity_poly.pdbx_seq_one_letter_code
_entity_poly.pdbx_strand_id
1 'polypeptide(L)' 'LGKEVEIVSKGSSLKFCLVAEGKADVYPRFAPTMEWDTAAGQAICNAVGLKVTSNETKEPLEYNKKNLLNPWFLVSK' A
#
# COMPACT_ATOMS: atom_id res chain seq x y z
N LEU A 1 11.57 -1.60 -24.75
CA LEU A 1 10.47 -2.57 -24.56
C LEU A 1 9.77 -2.23 -23.25
N GLY A 2 8.62 -1.55 -23.32
CA GLY A 2 7.78 -1.36 -22.14
C GLY A 2 7.09 -2.68 -21.80
N LYS A 3 7.02 -3.04 -20.53
CA LYS A 3 6.14 -4.12 -20.09
C LYS A 3 4.70 -3.64 -20.25
N GLU A 4 3.82 -4.51 -20.72
CA GLU A 4 2.39 -4.25 -20.77
C GLU A 4 1.84 -4.18 -19.33
N VAL A 5 1.04 -3.15 -19.03
CA VAL A 5 0.50 -2.91 -17.68
C VAL A 5 -1.01 -3.03 -17.75
N GLU A 6 -1.56 -3.97 -16.97
CA GLU A 6 -2.99 -4.09 -16.76
C GLU A 6 -3.42 -3.31 -15.51
N ILE A 7 -4.43 -2.44 -15.64
CA ILE A 7 -4.96 -1.67 -14.52
C ILE A 7 -6.21 -2.37 -13.98
N VAL A 8 -6.11 -2.88 -12.76
CA VAL A 8 -7.23 -3.51 -12.05
C VAL A 8 -7.84 -2.52 -11.05
N SER A 9 -9.13 -2.20 -11.21
CA SER A 9 -9.86 -1.33 -10.27
C SER A 9 -10.52 -2.16 -9.16
N LYS A 10 -10.21 -1.85 -7.90
CA LYS A 10 -10.86 -2.42 -6.70
C LYS A 10 -11.07 -1.38 -5.61
N GLY A 11 -12.10 -1.64 -4.80
CA GLY A 11 -12.52 -0.78 -3.70
C GLY A 11 -11.51 -0.76 -2.55
N SER A 12 -11.32 0.44 -1.98
CA SER A 12 -10.65 0.72 -0.70
C SER A 12 -9.51 -0.25 -0.30
N SER A 13 -9.63 -0.94 0.83
CA SER A 13 -8.60 -1.77 1.46
C SER A 13 -8.35 -3.12 0.78
N LEU A 14 -9.24 -3.57 -0.12
CA LEU A 14 -9.04 -4.85 -0.84
C LEU A 14 -7.78 -4.83 -1.70
N LYS A 15 -7.29 -3.64 -2.08
CA LYS A 15 -6.05 -3.48 -2.85
C LYS A 15 -4.82 -4.01 -2.11
N PHE A 16 -4.79 -3.93 -0.78
CA PHE A 16 -3.72 -4.57 0.01
C PHE A 16 -3.76 -6.09 -0.12
N CYS A 17 -4.96 -6.67 -0.02
CA CYS A 17 -5.16 -8.12 -0.16
C CYS A 17 -4.76 -8.61 -1.55
N LEU A 18 -5.06 -7.88 -2.62
CA LEU A 18 -4.68 -8.30 -3.97
C LEU A 18 -3.17 -8.41 -4.15
N VAL A 19 -2.40 -7.45 -3.62
CA VAL A 19 -0.93 -7.51 -3.69
C VAL A 19 -0.41 -8.62 -2.79
N ALA A 20 -0.96 -8.75 -1.57
CA ALA A 20 -0.60 -9.82 -0.64
C ALA A 20 -0.91 -11.24 -1.18
N GLU A 21 -2.00 -11.40 -1.92
CA GLU A 21 -2.39 -12.65 -2.61
C GLU A 21 -1.61 -12.88 -3.91
N GLY A 22 -0.75 -11.95 -4.33
CA GLY A 22 0.00 -12.03 -5.59
C GLY A 22 -0.86 -11.85 -6.85
N LYS A 23 -2.09 -11.32 -6.71
CA LYS A 23 -3.02 -11.02 -7.81
C LYS A 23 -2.80 -9.63 -8.42
N ALA A 24 -1.96 -8.81 -7.80
CA ALA A 24 -1.48 -7.55 -8.35
C ALA A 24 -0.01 -7.37 -7.97
N ASP A 25 0.81 -6.84 -8.88
CA ASP A 25 2.25 -6.63 -8.61
C ASP A 25 2.51 -5.35 -7.81
N VAL A 26 1.70 -4.31 -8.04
CA VAL A 26 1.93 -2.96 -7.50
C VAL A 26 0.62 -2.28 -7.11
N TYR A 27 0.61 -1.63 -5.95
CA TYR A 27 -0.44 -0.70 -5.52
C TYR A 27 0.18 0.65 -5.13
N PRO A 28 0.24 1.62 -6.07
CA PRO A 28 0.60 3.00 -5.75
C PRO A 28 -0.62 3.76 -5.22
N ARG A 29 -0.45 4.55 -4.15
CA ARG A 29 -1.49 5.44 -3.62
C ARG A 29 -0.98 6.87 -3.52
N PHE A 30 -1.28 7.66 -4.55
CA PHE A 30 -0.93 9.09 -4.67
C PHE A 30 -2.11 10.00 -4.32
N ALA A 31 -2.79 9.66 -3.23
CA ALA A 31 -3.92 10.42 -2.72
C ALA A 31 -3.94 10.30 -1.19
N PRO A 32 -4.42 11.33 -0.47
CA PRO A 32 -4.47 11.30 0.98
C PRO A 32 -5.26 10.08 1.50
N THR A 33 -4.75 9.49 2.56
CA THR A 33 -5.40 8.45 3.35
C THR A 33 -5.12 8.71 4.82
N MET A 34 -5.94 8.14 5.69
CA MET A 34 -5.71 8.16 7.12
C MET A 34 -5.07 6.85 7.58
N GLU A 35 -4.40 6.87 8.73
CA GLU A 35 -3.76 5.69 9.32
C GLU A 35 -4.70 4.47 9.38
N TRP A 36 -5.96 4.66 9.77
CA TRP A 36 -6.94 3.59 9.87
C TRP A 36 -7.31 2.95 8.52
N ASP A 37 -7.09 3.65 7.39
CA ASP A 37 -7.32 3.09 6.05
C ASP A 37 -6.24 2.08 5.65
N THR A 38 -5.04 2.17 6.26
CA THR A 38 -3.85 1.41 5.84
C THR A 38 -3.34 0.44 6.90
N ALA A 39 -3.55 0.69 8.20
CA ALA A 39 -2.98 -0.10 9.29
C ALA A 39 -3.26 -1.60 9.18
N ALA A 40 -4.52 -1.98 8.98
CA ALA A 40 -4.91 -3.38 8.80
C ALA A 40 -4.31 -3.98 7.52
N GLY A 41 -4.30 -3.22 6.43
CA GLY A 41 -3.71 -3.64 5.15
C GLY A 41 -2.21 -3.86 5.24
N GLN A 42 -1.48 -2.97 5.92
CA GLN A 42 -0.04 -3.11 6.15
C GLN A 42 0.29 -4.33 7.00
N ALA A 43 -0.51 -4.64 8.03
CA ALA A 43 -0.33 -5.85 8.81
C ALA A 43 -0.43 -7.12 7.94
N ILE A 44 -1.40 -7.17 7.03
CA ILE A 44 -1.57 -8.28 6.08
C ILE A 44 -0.37 -8.37 5.14
N CYS A 45 0.05 -7.26 4.53
CA CYS A 45 1.22 -7.23 3.65
C CYS A 45 2.49 -7.69 4.38
N ASN A 46 2.73 -7.18 5.58
CA ASN A 46 3.88 -7.56 6.39
C ASN A 46 3.89 -9.06 6.73
N ALA A 47 2.72 -9.64 7.02
CA ALA A 47 2.59 -11.07 7.33
C ALA A 47 3.02 -11.99 6.17
N VAL A 48 2.95 -11.50 4.93
CA VAL A 48 3.42 -12.21 3.73
C VAL A 48 4.77 -11.70 3.21
N GLY A 49 5.49 -10.89 4.01
CA GLY A 49 6.83 -10.38 3.69
C GLY A 49 6.87 -9.14 2.79
N LEU A 50 5.71 -8.55 2.48
CA LEU A 50 5.62 -7.30 1.71
C LEU A 50 5.67 -6.08 2.62
N LYS A 51 5.94 -4.91 2.04
CA LYS A 51 5.98 -3.63 2.77
C LYS A 51 5.05 -2.61 2.13
N VAL A 52 4.39 -1.83 2.97
CA VAL A 52 3.69 -0.59 2.56
C VAL A 52 4.65 0.57 2.80
N THR A 53 5.29 1.03 1.74
CA THR A 53 6.45 1.93 1.81
C THR A 53 6.04 3.37 1.58
N SER A 54 6.40 4.26 2.50
CA SER A 54 6.26 5.70 2.35
C SER A 54 7.07 6.20 1.15
N ASN A 55 6.44 7.01 0.30
CA ASN A 55 7.15 7.66 -0.80
C ASN A 55 8.14 8.73 -0.31
N GLU A 56 7.93 9.29 0.87
CA GLU A 56 8.76 10.36 1.44
C GLU A 56 10.00 9.80 2.14
N THR A 57 9.80 8.85 3.05
CA THR A 57 10.89 8.32 3.90
C THR A 57 11.58 7.11 3.29
N LYS A 58 10.94 6.45 2.30
CA LYS A 58 11.36 5.14 1.76
C LYS A 58 11.37 4.00 2.78
N GLU A 59 10.77 4.25 3.95
CA GLU A 59 10.58 3.27 5.02
C GLU A 59 9.10 2.85 5.10
N PRO A 60 8.77 1.76 5.82
CA PRO A 60 7.38 1.38 6.07
C PRO A 60 6.56 2.54 6.66
N LEU A 61 5.24 2.59 6.39
CA LEU A 61 4.41 3.61 7.05
C LEU A 61 4.44 3.42 8.57
N GLU A 62 4.50 4.55 9.26
CA GLU A 62 4.41 4.64 10.71
C GLU A 62 2.99 5.03 11.12
N TYR A 63 2.60 4.56 12.30
CA TYR A 63 1.28 4.73 12.90
C TYR A 63 1.39 5.39 14.27
N ASN A 64 0.24 5.84 14.80
CA ASN A 64 0.13 6.59 16.04
C ASN A 64 0.85 7.95 15.97
N LYS A 65 0.83 8.60 14.80
CA LYS A 65 1.39 9.94 14.60
C LYS A 65 0.46 10.99 15.18
N LYS A 66 1.01 12.15 15.55
CA LYS A 66 0.20 13.31 15.96
C LYS A 66 -0.75 13.78 14.85
N ASN A 67 -0.28 13.70 13.60
CA ASN A 67 -1.11 13.87 12.41
C ASN A 67 -1.35 12.50 11.78
N LEU A 68 -2.61 12.06 11.78
CA LEU A 68 -3.03 10.75 11.31
C LEU A 68 -3.11 10.64 9.78
N LEU A 69 -2.78 11.71 9.05
CA LEU A 69 -2.66 11.68 7.60
C LEU A 69 -1.43 10.86 7.20
N ASN A 70 -1.59 9.95 6.25
CA ASN A 70 -0.47 9.22 5.66
C ASN A 70 0.15 10.02 4.51
N PRO A 71 1.48 9.93 4.33
CA PRO A 71 2.09 10.29 3.07
C PRO A 71 1.62 9.34 1.95
N TRP A 72 1.95 9.69 0.71
CA TRP A 72 1.78 8.75 -0.41
C TRP A 72 2.59 7.48 -0.16
N PHE A 73 2.08 6.34 -0.60
CA PHE A 73 2.74 5.05 -0.38
C PHE A 73 2.70 4.14 -1.60
N LEU A 74 3.56 3.13 -1.55
CA LEU A 74 3.68 2.06 -2.52
C LEU A 74 3.64 0.71 -1.81
N VAL A 75 2.83 -0.21 -2.31
CA VAL A 75 2.95 -1.63 -2.01
C VAL A 75 3.45 -2.32 -3.27
N SER A 76 4.47 -3.17 -3.16
CA SER A 76 4.99 -3.95 -4.28
C SER A 76 5.34 -5.36 -3.81
N LYS A 77 5.12 -6.34 -4.69
CA LYS A 77 5.57 -7.72 -4.55
C LYS A 77 7.11 -7.83 -4.63
#